data_AF-A0A367I885-F1
#
_entry.id   AF-A0A367I885-F1
#
_cell.length_a   1.000
_cell.length_b   1.000
_cell.length_c   1.000
_cell.angle_alpha   90.00
_cell.angle_beta   90.00
_cell.angle_gamma   90.00
#
_symmetry.space_group_name_H-M   'P 1'
#
loop_
_entity.id
_entity.type
_entity.pdbx_description
1 polymer ?
#
loop_
_entity_poly.entity_id
_entity_poly.type
_entity_poly.pdbx_seq_one_letter_code
_entity_poly.pdbx_strand_id
1 'polypeptide(L)'
;MAQYCNWCKGEIKESWKLCSGCQLLSPEFFGTDIRPFLSDERNSETNRILSYARGLSNHQRIKHLTQEVELGIPIPPILRSKRKGGLNSLNYEPKEWRKILQHWDRFGQIRIGNYFFPDGSLLSIREKNAYYIDEHLLDGNIPLLDLAEWLANPLRSDSIRYWSEFILLLDCTLTKLPIVFSNEEEWANWIKENTWKGIDYPVKSFYGPAHVSSRMPPFLTYIYRKYRLDDYKTAAPEIIRENLDALKSKEYGVIGENWVDIYEQKNFREEYLKQTIPVLIVSDYRLKLFTIKDRKPATYSIGNDPRDWRKLLTWALQPYGKRGSELIQGLVMNWTEEEAIWMPSKRQIISARLFHDEIIKLGEYSSLVPLEYDRATPGLFVKGISGVDYVISSTSHMKIKVDVVPGAFDVNRASEVGIDLCIDPIVMDDIPFGDVAVSYLLALHNDEDSRRYIFTLDLFLTALEKTDRKLDDEIYWETVESSYEKLLEEIQTPFPFADDGEMEAEIEQYEREQLAISLNEEYEYEQEMQRRMDEEREKLEEQLQADFEDFCRNMALQGDDEHYE
;
A
#
# COMPACT_ATOMS: atom_id res chain seq x y z
N MET A 1 10.48 -22.15 -29.36
CA MET A 1 9.15 -21.49 -29.31
C MET A 1 9.38 -20.11 -28.75
N ALA A 2 8.85 -19.06 -29.36
CA ALA A 2 8.91 -17.72 -28.79
C ALA A 2 8.11 -17.71 -27.48
N GLN A 3 8.70 -17.17 -26.41
CA GLN A 3 8.00 -16.89 -25.17
C GLN A 3 7.56 -15.43 -25.18
N TYR A 4 6.43 -15.16 -24.52
CA TYR A 4 5.80 -13.85 -24.53
C TYR A 4 5.67 -13.32 -23.10
N CYS A 5 6.01 -12.04 -22.92
CA CYS A 5 5.81 -11.33 -21.67
C CYS A 5 4.33 -11.37 -21.26
N ASN A 6 4.03 -11.64 -19.98
CA ASN A 6 2.65 -11.80 -19.54
C ASN A 6 1.79 -10.54 -19.67
N TRP A 7 2.38 -9.35 -19.53
CA TRP A 7 1.67 -8.08 -19.64
C TRP A 7 1.63 -7.56 -21.08
N CYS A 8 2.76 -7.15 -21.65
CA CYS A 8 2.77 -6.54 -22.98
C CYS A 8 2.53 -7.55 -24.11
N LYS A 9 2.71 -8.86 -23.89
CA LYS A 9 2.67 -9.90 -24.93
C LYS A 9 3.77 -9.77 -25.99
N GLY A 10 4.80 -8.97 -25.72
CA GLY A 10 6.01 -8.88 -26.53
C GLY A 10 6.92 -10.10 -26.38
N GLU A 11 7.73 -10.38 -27.39
CA GLU A 11 8.67 -11.51 -27.39
C GLU A 11 9.82 -11.30 -26.40
N ILE A 12 10.14 -12.35 -25.64
CA ILE A 12 11.24 -12.36 -24.67
C ILE A 12 12.14 -13.58 -24.91
N LYS A 13 13.44 -13.42 -24.64
CA LYS A 13 14.47 -14.40 -25.00
C LYS A 13 14.65 -15.54 -23.99
N GLU A 14 13.96 -15.51 -22.85
CA GLU A 14 14.14 -16.47 -21.75
C GLU A 14 12.83 -16.80 -21.02
N SER A 15 12.88 -17.72 -20.06
CA SER A 15 11.77 -18.19 -19.21
C SER A 15 11.20 -17.14 -18.24
N TRP A 16 11.45 -15.86 -18.48
CA TRP A 16 10.94 -14.78 -17.64
C TRP A 16 9.43 -14.64 -17.77
N LYS A 17 8.75 -14.32 -16.67
CA LYS A 17 7.31 -14.03 -16.68
C LYS A 17 7.02 -12.62 -17.23
N LEU A 18 7.94 -11.66 -17.06
CA LEU A 18 7.84 -10.27 -17.51
C LEU A 18 9.19 -9.76 -18.04
N CYS A 19 9.18 -8.93 -19.10
CA CYS A 19 10.37 -8.21 -19.59
C CYS A 19 10.79 -7.06 -18.66
N SER A 20 12.02 -6.55 -18.81
CA SER A 20 12.53 -5.40 -18.03
C SER A 20 11.59 -4.20 -18.03
N GLY A 21 11.06 -3.81 -19.19
CA GLY A 21 10.12 -2.69 -19.30
C GLY A 21 8.85 -2.91 -18.48
N CYS A 22 8.26 -4.11 -18.52
CA CYS A 22 7.08 -4.42 -17.69
C CYS A 22 7.41 -4.51 -16.20
N GLN A 23 8.61 -4.97 -15.83
CA GLN A 23 9.04 -4.97 -14.44
C GLN A 23 9.24 -3.53 -13.93
N LEU A 24 9.84 -2.64 -14.73
CA LEU A 24 9.98 -1.23 -14.40
C LEU A 24 8.63 -0.53 -14.17
N LEU A 25 7.60 -0.89 -14.93
CA LEU A 25 6.24 -0.35 -14.75
C LEU A 25 5.48 -0.94 -13.55
N SER A 26 5.98 -2.03 -12.97
CA SER A 26 5.24 -2.79 -11.96
C SER A 26 4.92 -2.02 -10.67
N PRO A 27 5.78 -1.15 -10.11
CA PRO A 27 5.44 -0.40 -8.90
C PRO A 27 4.21 0.49 -9.07
N GLU A 28 3.97 1.03 -10.26
CA GLU A 28 2.80 1.86 -10.56
C GLU A 28 1.59 1.03 -11.03
N PHE A 29 1.80 -0.10 -11.71
CA PHE A 29 0.69 -0.93 -12.22
C PHE A 29 0.14 -1.92 -11.18
N PHE A 30 0.98 -2.40 -10.28
CA PHE A 30 0.63 -3.35 -9.22
C PHE A 30 0.59 -2.70 -7.83
N GLY A 31 1.19 -1.51 -7.68
CA GLY A 31 1.30 -0.79 -6.41
C GLY A 31 2.56 -1.11 -5.60
N THR A 32 3.36 -2.08 -6.03
CA THR A 32 4.67 -2.43 -5.46
C THR A 32 5.49 -3.22 -6.49
N ASP A 33 6.75 -3.52 -6.17
CA ASP A 33 7.58 -4.41 -7.00
C ASP A 33 6.93 -5.80 -7.11
N ILE A 34 6.69 -6.23 -8.35
CA ILE A 34 6.10 -7.54 -8.63
C ILE A 34 7.11 -8.69 -8.55
N ARG A 35 8.43 -8.43 -8.62
CA ARG A 35 9.46 -9.48 -8.70
C ARG A 35 9.41 -10.49 -7.55
N PRO A 36 9.21 -10.10 -6.28
CA PRO A 36 9.02 -11.08 -5.19
C PRO A 36 7.88 -12.06 -5.47
N PHE A 37 6.83 -11.63 -6.16
CA PHE A 37 5.68 -12.45 -6.57
C PHE A 37 5.93 -13.36 -7.77
N LEU A 38 7.01 -13.11 -8.50
CA LEU A 38 7.47 -13.97 -9.58
C LEU A 38 8.47 -15.04 -9.13
N SER A 39 8.89 -15.04 -7.85
CA SER A 39 9.84 -16.02 -7.30
C SER A 39 9.36 -17.46 -7.44
N ASP A 40 10.08 -18.26 -8.24
CA ASP A 40 9.77 -19.66 -8.45
C ASP A 40 9.94 -20.49 -7.18
N GLU A 41 10.90 -20.17 -6.32
CA GLU A 41 11.12 -20.86 -5.03
C GLU A 41 9.90 -20.70 -4.12
N ARG A 42 9.47 -19.45 -3.90
CA ARG A 42 8.32 -19.13 -3.04
C ARG A 42 7.03 -19.70 -3.59
N ASN A 43 6.81 -19.56 -4.90
CA ASN A 43 5.62 -20.06 -5.56
C ASN A 43 5.58 -21.59 -5.52
N SER A 44 6.71 -22.26 -5.72
CA SER A 44 6.80 -23.73 -5.63
C SER A 44 6.50 -24.25 -4.23
N GLU A 45 7.07 -23.64 -3.17
CA GLU A 45 6.76 -24.04 -1.79
C GLU A 45 5.28 -23.80 -1.47
N THR A 46 4.74 -22.64 -1.83
CA THR A 46 3.34 -22.29 -1.59
C THR A 46 2.39 -23.24 -2.31
N ASN A 47 2.66 -23.54 -3.59
CA ASN A 47 1.84 -24.46 -4.37
C ASN A 47 1.90 -25.88 -3.82
N ARG A 48 3.07 -26.33 -3.34
CA ARG A 48 3.19 -27.63 -2.67
C ARG A 48 2.31 -27.69 -1.43
N ILE A 49 2.27 -26.63 -0.61
CA ILE A 49 1.42 -26.54 0.57
C ILE A 49 -0.08 -26.54 0.20
N LEU A 50 -0.45 -25.81 -0.84
CA LEU A 50 -1.86 -25.68 -1.26
C LEU A 50 -2.37 -26.86 -2.09
N SER A 51 -1.48 -27.66 -2.69
CA SER A 51 -1.82 -28.73 -3.66
C SER A 51 -2.94 -29.67 -3.19
N TYR A 52 -2.88 -30.15 -1.95
CA TYR A 52 -3.86 -31.06 -1.36
C TYR A 52 -5.25 -30.44 -1.13
N ALA A 53 -5.32 -29.11 -1.04
CA ALA A 53 -6.55 -28.37 -0.78
C ALA A 53 -7.13 -27.70 -2.05
N ARG A 54 -6.51 -27.92 -3.21
CA ARG A 54 -7.05 -27.48 -4.50
C ARG A 54 -8.35 -28.22 -4.81
N GLY A 55 -9.40 -27.48 -5.17
CA GLY A 55 -10.75 -28.01 -5.39
C GLY A 55 -11.64 -28.07 -4.15
N LEU A 56 -11.11 -27.83 -2.94
CA LEU A 56 -11.93 -27.64 -1.74
C LEU A 56 -12.60 -26.25 -1.74
N SER A 57 -13.72 -26.15 -1.01
CA SER A 57 -14.33 -24.84 -0.71
C SER A 57 -13.36 -23.94 0.04
N ASN A 58 -13.55 -22.61 -0.05
CA ASN A 58 -12.63 -21.65 0.60
C ASN A 58 -12.50 -21.90 2.11
N HIS A 59 -13.60 -22.19 2.79
CA HIS A 59 -13.58 -22.51 4.23
C HIS A 59 -12.75 -23.76 4.53
N GLN A 60 -12.93 -24.83 3.74
CA GLN A 60 -12.13 -26.04 3.89
C GLN A 60 -10.65 -25.81 3.57
N ARG A 61 -10.35 -25.00 2.55
CA ARG A 61 -8.98 -24.66 2.15
C ARG A 61 -8.26 -23.86 3.23
N ILE A 62 -8.93 -22.85 3.82
CA ILE A 62 -8.40 -22.11 4.96
C ILE A 62 -8.12 -23.07 6.12
N LYS A 63 -9.09 -23.92 6.46
CA LYS A 63 -8.95 -24.88 7.56
C LYS A 63 -7.81 -25.88 7.32
N HIS A 64 -7.63 -26.39 6.09
CA HIS A 64 -6.50 -27.23 5.75
C HIS A 64 -5.18 -26.45 5.91
N LEU A 65 -5.09 -25.26 5.30
CA LEU A 65 -3.90 -24.40 5.37
C LEU A 65 -3.51 -24.09 6.82
N THR A 66 -4.45 -23.72 7.67
CA THR A 66 -4.15 -23.33 9.04
C THR A 66 -4.06 -24.55 9.95
N GLN A 67 -4.94 -25.55 9.88
CA GLN A 67 -5.03 -26.59 10.91
C GLN A 67 -4.23 -27.85 10.58
N GLU A 68 -4.00 -28.16 9.31
CA GLU A 68 -3.36 -29.41 8.87
C GLU A 68 -1.91 -29.20 8.42
N VAL A 69 -1.57 -28.02 7.89
CA VAL A 69 -0.19 -27.69 7.51
C VAL A 69 0.65 -27.31 8.74
N GLU A 70 1.80 -27.95 8.89
CA GLU A 70 2.78 -27.65 9.94
C GLU A 70 4.01 -26.95 9.38
N LEU A 71 4.14 -25.65 9.66
CA LEU A 71 5.29 -24.84 9.25
C LEU A 71 6.43 -24.82 10.27
N GLY A 72 6.24 -25.44 11.44
CA GLY A 72 7.18 -25.37 12.56
C GLY A 72 7.20 -24.01 13.29
N ILE A 73 6.22 -23.13 13.04
CA ILE A 73 6.11 -21.82 13.68
C ILE A 73 5.09 -21.91 14.83
N PRO A 74 5.52 -21.89 16.10
CA PRO A 74 4.60 -21.98 17.22
C PRO A 74 3.76 -20.71 17.39
N ILE A 75 2.50 -20.86 17.80
CA ILE A 75 1.64 -19.72 18.15
C ILE A 75 2.24 -19.02 19.39
N PRO A 76 2.58 -17.73 19.32
CA PRO A 76 3.18 -16.98 20.41
C PRO A 76 2.22 -16.85 21.59
N PRO A 77 2.69 -16.78 22.84
CA PRO A 77 1.83 -16.74 24.01
C PRO A 77 0.77 -15.63 24.01
N ILE A 78 1.07 -14.46 23.44
CA ILE A 78 0.14 -13.34 23.30
C ILE A 78 -1.11 -13.71 22.47
N LEU A 79 -0.97 -14.60 21.50
CA LEU A 79 -2.08 -15.11 20.68
C LEU A 79 -2.70 -16.39 21.24
N ARG A 80 -2.23 -16.96 22.36
CA ARG A 80 -2.77 -18.25 22.84
C ARG A 80 -4.17 -18.10 23.43
N SER A 81 -4.88 -19.22 23.41
CA SER A 81 -6.18 -19.35 24.10
C SER A 81 -5.98 -19.35 25.60
N LYS A 82 -7.00 -18.90 26.32
CA LYS A 82 -7.09 -19.02 27.77
C LYS A 82 -7.11 -20.51 28.16
N ARG A 83 -6.62 -20.82 29.37
CA ARG A 83 -6.74 -22.19 29.91
C ARG A 83 -8.22 -22.50 30.13
N LYS A 84 -8.63 -23.72 29.76
CA LYS A 84 -10.02 -24.20 29.94
C LYS A 84 -10.47 -24.02 31.39
N GLY A 85 -11.65 -23.43 31.59
CA GLY A 85 -12.25 -23.23 32.91
C GLY A 85 -11.83 -21.94 33.63
N GLY A 86 -11.13 -21.04 32.94
CA GLY A 86 -10.86 -19.70 33.49
C GLY A 86 -12.12 -18.85 33.48
N LEU A 87 -12.49 -18.27 34.62
CA LEU A 87 -13.69 -17.43 34.74
C LEU A 87 -13.60 -16.18 33.86
N ASN A 88 -14.67 -15.88 33.12
CA ASN A 88 -14.80 -14.64 32.38
C ASN A 88 -15.00 -13.46 33.33
N SER A 89 -14.69 -12.25 32.86
CA SER A 89 -15.05 -11.02 33.56
C SER A 89 -16.56 -10.97 33.82
N LEU A 90 -16.94 -10.43 34.98
CA LEU A 90 -18.35 -10.24 35.37
C LEU A 90 -19.09 -9.30 34.41
N ASN A 91 -18.36 -8.40 33.74
CA ASN A 91 -18.93 -7.43 32.82
C ASN A 91 -19.12 -7.99 31.39
N TYR A 92 -18.57 -9.18 31.10
CA TYR A 92 -18.70 -9.80 29.79
C TYR A 92 -20.07 -10.45 29.61
N GLU A 93 -20.87 -9.91 28.70
CA GLU A 93 -22.19 -10.45 28.35
C GLU A 93 -22.28 -10.81 26.86
N PRO A 94 -22.41 -12.10 26.49
CA PRO A 94 -22.56 -12.53 25.10
C PRO A 94 -23.76 -11.91 24.37
N LYS A 95 -24.80 -11.50 25.12
CA LYS A 95 -26.00 -10.87 24.55
C LYS A 95 -25.70 -9.47 23.99
N GLU A 96 -24.77 -8.71 24.58
CA GLU A 96 -24.40 -7.39 24.06
C GLU A 96 -23.72 -7.49 22.68
N TRP A 97 -22.84 -8.48 22.50
CA TRP A 97 -22.21 -8.75 21.20
C TRP A 97 -23.25 -9.15 20.14
N ARG A 98 -24.29 -9.90 20.51
CA ARG A 98 -25.39 -10.23 19.59
C ARG A 98 -26.17 -9.01 19.11
N LYS A 99 -26.27 -7.96 19.93
CA LYS A 99 -26.96 -6.72 19.53
C LYS A 99 -26.22 -5.97 18.43
N ILE A 100 -24.90 -6.12 18.30
CA ILE A 100 -24.15 -5.57 17.16
C ILE A 100 -24.66 -6.18 15.85
N LEU A 101 -24.78 -7.52 15.81
CA LEU A 101 -25.25 -8.25 14.64
C LEU A 101 -26.69 -7.85 14.27
N GLN A 102 -27.59 -7.85 15.25
CA GLN A 102 -28.99 -7.47 15.03
C GLN A 102 -29.15 -6.03 14.54
N HIS A 103 -28.30 -5.12 15.01
CA HIS A 103 -28.31 -3.73 14.57
C HIS A 103 -27.75 -3.58 13.16
N TRP A 104 -26.66 -4.28 12.84
CA TRP A 104 -26.12 -4.34 11.48
C TRP A 104 -27.16 -4.88 10.49
N ASP A 105 -27.81 -6.01 10.80
CA ASP A 105 -28.81 -6.62 9.93
C ASP A 105 -30.02 -5.69 9.68
N ARG A 106 -30.36 -4.84 10.66
CA ARG A 106 -31.51 -3.94 10.58
C ARG A 106 -31.19 -2.60 9.93
N PHE A 107 -29.99 -2.06 10.13
CA PHE A 107 -29.66 -0.67 9.79
C PHE A 107 -28.43 -0.52 8.88
N GLY A 108 -27.69 -1.58 8.60
CA GLY A 108 -26.46 -1.54 7.81
C GLY A 108 -25.33 -0.73 8.46
N GLN A 109 -25.38 -0.54 9.79
CA GLN A 109 -24.42 0.25 10.54
C GLN A 109 -24.00 -0.47 11.82
N ILE A 110 -22.79 -0.19 12.30
CA ILE A 110 -22.29 -0.73 13.56
C ILE A 110 -22.91 0.02 14.73
N ARG A 111 -23.40 -0.75 15.72
CA ARG A 111 -24.02 -0.19 16.91
C ARG A 111 -22.99 0.47 17.83
N ILE A 112 -23.14 1.77 18.05
CA ILE A 112 -22.39 2.55 19.05
C ILE A 112 -22.63 1.97 20.46
N GLY A 113 -21.58 1.91 21.27
CA GLY A 113 -21.66 1.41 22.63
C GLY A 113 -20.35 0.90 23.19
N ASN A 114 -20.44 0.39 24.42
CA ASN A 114 -19.33 -0.16 25.20
C ASN A 114 -19.51 -1.68 25.30
N TYR A 115 -18.53 -2.43 24.82
CA TYR A 115 -18.57 -3.88 24.72
C TYR A 115 -17.37 -4.49 25.45
N PHE A 116 -17.64 -5.21 26.54
CA PHE A 116 -16.59 -5.89 27.30
C PHE A 116 -16.18 -7.20 26.64
N PHE A 117 -14.89 -7.49 26.65
CA PHE A 117 -14.31 -8.76 26.29
C PHE A 117 -14.27 -9.72 27.49
N PRO A 118 -14.10 -11.05 27.24
CA PRO A 118 -14.01 -12.07 28.29
C PRO A 118 -12.94 -11.85 29.37
N ASP A 119 -11.86 -11.13 29.08
CA ASP A 119 -10.79 -10.80 30.04
C ASP A 119 -11.05 -9.50 30.83
N GLY A 120 -12.11 -8.76 30.49
CA GLY A 120 -12.50 -7.51 31.12
C GLY A 120 -12.07 -6.25 30.36
N SER A 121 -11.28 -6.38 29.29
CA SER A 121 -10.98 -5.24 28.41
C SER A 121 -12.23 -4.70 27.72
N LEU A 122 -12.20 -3.43 27.33
CA LEU A 122 -13.36 -2.68 26.85
C LEU A 122 -13.15 -2.18 25.41
N LEU A 123 -14.02 -2.61 24.49
CA LEU A 123 -14.18 -1.96 23.19
C LEU A 123 -15.23 -0.85 23.29
N SER A 124 -14.82 0.40 23.09
CA SER A 124 -15.75 1.53 22.96
C SER A 124 -15.90 1.92 21.49
N ILE A 125 -17.13 1.88 20.99
CA ILE A 125 -17.50 2.34 19.65
C ILE A 125 -18.24 3.65 19.81
N ARG A 126 -17.66 4.73 19.31
CA ARG A 126 -18.22 6.10 19.39
C ARG A 126 -18.76 6.56 18.04
N GLU A 127 -19.30 7.77 17.99
CA GLU A 127 -19.75 8.41 16.75
C GLU A 127 -18.64 8.44 15.68
N LYS A 128 -19.05 8.52 14.42
CA LYS A 128 -18.15 8.47 13.25
C LYS A 128 -17.26 7.21 13.17
N ASN A 129 -17.69 6.11 13.79
CA ASN A 129 -16.93 4.86 13.84
C ASN A 129 -15.53 5.03 14.45
N ALA A 130 -15.38 5.88 15.48
CA ALA A 130 -14.17 5.93 16.27
C ALA A 130 -14.14 4.74 17.25
N TYR A 131 -13.11 3.90 17.14
CA TYR A 131 -12.96 2.69 17.96
C TYR A 131 -11.85 2.88 18.98
N TYR A 132 -12.11 2.49 20.23
CA TYR A 132 -11.12 2.48 21.30
C TYR A 132 -11.06 1.11 21.95
N ILE A 133 -9.86 0.57 22.14
CA ILE A 133 -9.62 -0.58 23.02
C ILE A 133 -9.01 -0.07 24.30
N ASP A 134 -9.74 -0.20 25.40
CA ASP A 134 -9.46 0.45 26.68
C ASP A 134 -9.30 1.97 26.47
N GLU A 135 -8.08 2.48 26.37
CA GLU A 135 -7.76 3.90 26.13
C GLU A 135 -7.09 4.16 24.76
N HIS A 136 -6.75 3.11 24.01
CA HIS A 136 -6.05 3.24 22.74
C HIS A 136 -7.03 3.46 21.58
N LEU A 137 -6.85 4.58 20.85
CA LEU A 137 -7.54 4.82 19.59
C LEU A 137 -7.05 3.83 18.51
N LEU A 138 -8.00 3.23 17.79
CA LEU A 138 -7.76 2.27 16.71
C LEU A 138 -8.06 2.92 15.36
N ASP A 139 -7.43 2.42 14.30
CA ASP A 139 -7.64 2.88 12.92
C ASP A 139 -8.97 2.35 12.34
N GLY A 140 -9.60 1.41 13.03
CA GLY A 140 -10.85 0.78 12.60
C GLY A 140 -10.65 -0.37 11.61
N ASN A 141 -9.45 -0.96 11.58
CA ASN A 141 -9.12 -2.12 10.77
C ASN A 141 -9.55 -3.43 11.45
N ILE A 142 -10.80 -3.50 11.92
CA ILE A 142 -11.25 -4.61 12.79
C ILE A 142 -12.46 -5.33 12.16
N PRO A 143 -12.42 -6.67 12.02
CA PRO A 143 -13.51 -7.49 11.48
C PRO A 143 -14.61 -7.67 12.54
N LEU A 144 -15.30 -6.57 12.86
CA LEU A 144 -16.19 -6.48 14.01
C LEU A 144 -17.39 -7.44 13.95
N LEU A 145 -17.91 -7.74 12.76
CA LEU A 145 -19.03 -8.68 12.64
C LEU A 145 -18.59 -10.12 12.95
N ASP A 146 -17.40 -10.51 12.51
CA ASP A 146 -16.85 -11.83 12.83
C ASP A 146 -16.52 -11.95 14.32
N LEU A 147 -16.00 -10.89 14.94
CA LEU A 147 -15.79 -10.82 16.39
C LEU A 147 -17.11 -10.89 17.16
N ALA A 148 -18.15 -10.20 16.70
CA ALA A 148 -19.46 -10.22 17.33
C ALA A 148 -20.12 -11.60 17.25
N GLU A 149 -20.03 -12.30 16.11
CA GLU A 149 -20.49 -13.69 15.98
C GLU A 149 -19.71 -14.64 16.90
N TRP A 150 -18.40 -14.45 16.99
CA TRP A 150 -17.57 -15.22 17.89
C TRP A 150 -17.98 -15.00 19.35
N LEU A 151 -18.06 -13.74 19.80
CA LEU A 151 -18.30 -13.38 21.19
C LEU A 151 -19.77 -13.47 21.61
N ALA A 152 -20.71 -13.54 20.67
CA ALA A 152 -22.09 -13.89 20.96
C ALA A 152 -22.27 -15.37 21.37
N ASN A 153 -21.24 -16.21 21.16
CA ASN A 153 -21.20 -17.60 21.60
C ASN A 153 -20.31 -17.76 22.85
N PRO A 154 -20.90 -17.99 24.04
CA PRO A 154 -20.13 -18.11 25.29
C PRO A 154 -19.15 -19.28 25.29
N LEU A 155 -19.37 -20.33 24.50
CA LEU A 155 -18.46 -21.48 24.41
C LEU A 155 -17.11 -21.13 23.78
N ARG A 156 -17.02 -19.96 23.16
CA ARG A 156 -15.83 -19.50 22.44
C ARG A 156 -15.09 -18.37 23.17
N SER A 157 -15.52 -17.98 24.38
CA SER A 157 -14.92 -16.88 25.16
C SER A 157 -13.46 -17.12 25.52
N ASP A 158 -13.07 -18.39 25.72
CA ASP A 158 -11.71 -18.78 26.14
C ASP A 158 -10.72 -18.85 24.96
N SER A 159 -11.14 -18.51 23.75
CA SER A 159 -10.35 -18.71 22.54
C SER A 159 -9.13 -17.78 22.44
N ILE A 160 -9.16 -16.65 23.13
CA ILE A 160 -8.05 -15.70 23.28
C ILE A 160 -7.85 -15.40 24.76
N ARG A 161 -6.58 -15.31 25.19
CA ARG A 161 -6.22 -15.04 26.58
C ARG A 161 -6.16 -13.54 26.89
N TYR A 162 -5.65 -12.73 25.96
CA TYR A 162 -5.42 -11.29 26.11
C TYR A 162 -6.13 -10.57 24.97
N TRP A 163 -7.36 -10.12 25.20
CA TRP A 163 -8.22 -9.56 24.16
C TRP A 163 -7.80 -8.15 23.75
N SER A 164 -7.43 -7.28 24.69
CA SER A 164 -6.96 -5.93 24.35
C SER A 164 -5.76 -5.96 23.41
N GLU A 165 -4.76 -6.76 23.77
CA GLU A 165 -3.56 -7.01 22.98
C GLU A 165 -3.86 -7.63 21.62
N PHE A 166 -4.78 -8.60 21.57
CA PHE A 166 -5.19 -9.24 20.34
C PHE A 166 -5.90 -8.29 19.37
N ILE A 167 -6.77 -7.41 19.89
CA ILE A 167 -7.48 -6.40 19.10
C ILE A 167 -6.52 -5.34 18.57
N LEU A 168 -5.57 -4.88 19.39
CA LEU A 168 -4.55 -3.94 18.94
C LEU A 168 -3.67 -4.55 17.83
N LEU A 169 -3.25 -5.82 17.99
CA LEU A 169 -2.52 -6.54 16.94
C LEU A 169 -3.34 -6.70 15.66
N LEU A 170 -4.64 -7.00 15.76
CA LEU A 170 -5.55 -7.07 14.61
C LEU A 170 -5.58 -5.72 13.87
N ASP A 171 -5.79 -4.62 14.59
CA ASP A 171 -5.88 -3.29 13.98
C ASP A 171 -4.58 -2.86 13.27
N CYS A 172 -3.42 -3.27 13.81
CA CYS A 172 -2.13 -3.02 13.17
C CYS A 172 -1.84 -3.93 11.97
N THR A 173 -2.37 -5.17 11.95
CA THR A 173 -2.07 -6.17 10.92
C THR A 173 -3.03 -6.14 9.76
N LEU A 174 -4.30 -5.87 10.04
CA LEU A 174 -5.33 -5.85 9.02
C LEU A 174 -5.37 -4.48 8.34
N THR A 175 -5.79 -4.47 7.09
CA THR A 175 -5.98 -3.23 6.34
C THR A 175 -7.41 -3.16 5.84
N LYS A 176 -8.08 -2.03 6.10
CA LYS A 176 -9.41 -1.79 5.59
C LYS A 176 -9.40 -1.64 4.07
N LEU A 177 -10.22 -2.44 3.41
CA LEU A 177 -10.52 -2.30 2.01
C LEU A 177 -11.77 -1.43 1.85
N PRO A 178 -11.72 -0.36 1.05
CA PRO A 178 -12.91 0.39 0.66
C PRO A 178 -13.98 -0.53 0.05
N ILE A 179 -15.25 -0.18 0.26
CA ILE A 179 -16.40 -0.99 -0.17
C ILE A 179 -16.54 -0.98 -1.71
N VAL A 180 -16.08 0.09 -2.36
CA VAL A 180 -16.21 0.26 -3.81
C VAL A 180 -14.86 0.67 -4.37
N PHE A 181 -14.29 -0.18 -5.22
CA PHE A 181 -13.31 0.26 -6.21
C PHE A 181 -14.02 0.37 -7.56
N SER A 182 -13.89 1.52 -8.20
CA SER A 182 -14.49 1.82 -9.50
C SER A 182 -13.71 1.19 -10.66
N ASN A 183 -12.40 0.93 -10.49
CA ASN A 183 -11.53 0.39 -11.53
C ASN A 183 -10.34 -0.43 -10.99
N GLU A 184 -9.63 -1.12 -11.90
CA GLU A 184 -8.49 -2.00 -11.56
C GLU A 184 -7.27 -1.23 -11.02
N GLU A 185 -7.12 0.05 -11.35
CA GLU A 185 -5.95 0.86 -10.98
C GLU A 185 -6.07 1.39 -9.55
N GLU A 186 -7.29 1.60 -9.05
CA GLU A 186 -7.52 1.93 -7.64
C GLU A 186 -7.03 0.83 -6.69
N TRP A 187 -7.02 -0.43 -7.13
CA TRP A 187 -6.39 -1.50 -6.36
C TRP A 187 -4.88 -1.32 -6.26
N ALA A 188 -4.22 -0.88 -7.33
CA ALA A 188 -2.79 -0.64 -7.34
C ALA A 188 -2.46 0.56 -6.43
N ASN A 189 -3.24 1.63 -6.50
CA ASN A 189 -3.13 2.77 -5.59
C ASN A 189 -3.33 2.34 -4.13
N TRP A 190 -4.35 1.53 -3.85
CA TRP A 190 -4.57 1.00 -2.51
C TRP A 190 -3.39 0.14 -2.03
N ILE A 191 -2.82 -0.73 -2.88
CA ILE A 191 -1.60 -1.47 -2.49
C ILE A 191 -0.45 -0.50 -2.21
N LYS A 192 -0.23 0.50 -3.06
CA LYS A 192 0.84 1.48 -2.91
C LYS A 192 0.77 2.22 -1.59
N GLU A 193 -0.43 2.66 -1.20
CA GLU A 193 -0.69 3.37 0.06
C GLU A 193 -0.58 2.46 1.29
N ASN A 194 -0.83 1.16 1.14
CA ASN A 194 -0.95 0.23 2.26
C ASN A 194 0.21 -0.78 2.37
N THR A 195 1.17 -0.75 1.45
CA THR A 195 2.37 -1.59 1.49
C THR A 195 3.27 -1.21 2.66
N TRP A 196 3.70 -2.21 3.44
CA TRP A 196 4.62 -2.01 4.55
C TRP A 196 6.06 -2.11 4.10
N LYS A 197 6.93 -1.27 4.68
CA LYS A 197 8.39 -1.43 4.58
C LYS A 197 8.86 -2.62 5.41
N GLY A 198 10.10 -3.08 5.19
CA GLY A 198 10.65 -4.23 5.90
C GLY A 198 11.03 -3.94 7.37
N ILE A 199 11.29 -2.69 7.72
CA ILE A 199 11.63 -2.22 9.07
C ILE A 199 11.19 -0.75 9.25
N ASP A 200 11.32 -0.18 10.45
CA ASP A 200 11.18 1.26 10.69
C ASP A 200 12.28 2.08 10.00
N TYR A 201 12.06 3.39 9.89
CA TYR A 201 12.96 4.28 9.15
C TYR A 201 14.38 4.31 9.75
N PRO A 202 15.44 4.07 8.95
CA PRO A 202 16.78 3.79 9.47
C PRO A 202 17.46 4.99 10.17
N VAL A 203 17.12 6.23 9.79
CA VAL A 203 17.77 7.44 10.29
C VAL A 203 16.96 8.06 11.44
N LYS A 204 17.64 8.65 12.42
CA LYS A 204 16.96 9.45 13.46
C LYS A 204 16.27 10.64 12.78
N SER A 205 14.95 10.75 12.90
CA SER A 205 14.22 11.88 12.33
C SER A 205 14.62 13.14 13.08
N PHE A 206 15.18 14.14 12.41
CA PHE A 206 15.78 15.29 13.10
C PHE A 206 14.75 16.31 13.60
N TYR A 207 13.51 16.35 13.10
CA TYR A 207 12.48 17.25 13.62
C TYR A 207 11.04 16.75 13.34
N GLY A 208 10.22 16.66 14.40
CA GLY A 208 8.76 16.55 14.34
C GLY A 208 8.17 15.17 14.00
N PRO A 209 6.85 14.96 14.26
CA PRO A 209 6.14 13.71 13.93
C PRO A 209 5.88 13.51 12.41
N ALA A 210 6.67 14.13 11.52
CA ALA A 210 6.41 14.15 10.08
C ALA A 210 7.62 13.69 9.25
N HIS A 211 7.29 13.04 8.14
CA HIS A 211 8.12 12.58 7.02
C HIS A 211 8.83 11.24 7.16
N VAL A 212 8.02 10.21 7.38
CA VAL A 212 8.22 8.98 6.61
C VAL A 212 6.86 8.59 6.05
N SER A 213 6.62 8.91 4.76
CA SER A 213 5.36 8.63 4.05
C SER A 213 5.05 7.13 3.92
N SER A 214 5.95 6.26 4.38
CA SER A 214 5.83 4.81 4.22
C SER A 214 5.41 4.11 5.51
N ARG A 215 4.52 3.15 5.35
CA ARG A 215 3.89 2.41 6.43
C ARG A 215 4.87 1.43 7.11
N MET A 216 4.94 1.47 8.45
CA MET A 216 5.77 0.54 9.22
C MET A 216 5.16 -0.86 9.27
N PRO A 217 5.97 -1.94 9.43
CA PRO A 217 5.46 -3.28 9.67
C PRO A 217 4.42 -3.36 10.80
N PRO A 218 3.42 -4.26 10.69
CA PRO A 218 2.37 -4.42 11.71
C PRO A 218 2.88 -4.64 13.14
N PHE A 219 3.86 -5.52 13.33
CA PHE A 219 4.38 -5.82 14.66
C PHE A 219 5.10 -4.62 15.27
N LEU A 220 5.86 -3.87 14.49
CA LEU A 220 6.52 -2.65 14.94
C LEU A 220 5.52 -1.53 15.24
N THR A 221 4.48 -1.41 14.43
CA THR A 221 3.36 -0.48 14.69
C THR A 221 2.67 -0.80 16.02
N TYR A 222 2.47 -2.08 16.31
CA TYR A 222 1.93 -2.53 17.59
C TYR A 222 2.86 -2.16 18.76
N ILE A 223 4.18 -2.41 18.65
CA ILE A 223 5.15 -2.00 19.68
C ILE A 223 5.12 -0.49 19.89
N TYR A 224 5.16 0.29 18.81
CA TYR A 224 5.03 1.74 18.88
C TYR A 224 3.76 2.15 19.64
N ARG A 225 2.58 1.62 19.27
CA ARG A 225 1.31 1.98 19.93
C ARG A 225 1.24 1.55 21.38
N LYS A 226 1.87 0.43 21.75
CA LYS A 226 1.90 -0.09 23.12
C LYS A 226 2.78 0.75 24.05
N TYR A 227 3.92 1.23 23.55
CA TYR A 227 4.91 1.97 24.35
C TYR A 227 4.88 3.48 24.13
N ARG A 228 4.04 3.97 23.21
CA ARG A 228 3.82 5.41 23.03
C ARG A 228 3.14 5.96 24.29
N LEU A 229 3.94 6.63 25.12
CA LEU A 229 3.47 7.50 26.18
C LEU A 229 2.67 8.67 25.56
N ASP A 230 1.90 9.42 26.34
CA ASP A 230 1.15 10.62 25.87
C ASP A 230 2.02 11.75 25.28
N ASP A 231 3.32 11.51 25.09
CA ASP A 231 4.25 12.40 24.40
C ASP A 231 4.21 12.17 22.88
N TYR A 232 3.59 13.11 22.17
CA TYR A 232 3.49 13.11 20.71
C TYR A 232 4.79 13.56 20.01
N LYS A 233 5.86 13.86 20.77
CA LYS A 233 7.11 14.39 20.21
C LYS A 233 8.11 13.31 19.80
N THR A 234 8.10 12.15 20.44
CA THR A 234 9.07 11.09 20.16
C THR A 234 8.73 10.37 18.86
N ALA A 235 9.72 10.23 17.98
CA ALA A 235 9.52 9.55 16.71
C ALA A 235 9.34 8.04 16.91
N ALA A 236 8.49 7.40 16.08
CA ALA A 236 8.21 5.97 16.21
C ALA A 236 9.46 5.05 16.21
N PRO A 237 10.47 5.28 15.33
CA PRO A 237 11.74 4.55 15.38
C PRO A 237 12.42 4.58 16.74
N GLU A 238 12.38 5.72 17.44
CA GLU A 238 13.03 5.90 18.74
C GLU A 238 12.32 5.08 19.81
N ILE A 239 10.99 5.16 19.87
CA ILE A 239 10.18 4.36 20.81
C ILE A 239 10.44 2.86 20.60
N ILE A 240 10.46 2.39 19.35
CA ILE A 240 10.70 0.98 19.06
C ILE A 240 12.11 0.56 19.50
N ARG A 241 13.14 1.36 19.18
CA ARG A 241 14.55 1.06 19.47
C ARG A 241 14.87 1.12 20.96
N GLU A 242 14.23 2.01 21.71
CA GLU A 242 14.33 2.07 23.18
C GLU A 242 13.69 0.86 23.86
N ASN A 243 12.74 0.20 23.18
CA ASN A 243 12.00 -0.95 23.71
C ASN A 243 12.41 -2.30 23.07
N LEU A 244 13.60 -2.42 22.47
CA LEU A 244 14.06 -3.68 21.87
C LEU A 244 14.12 -4.86 22.86
N ASP A 245 14.45 -4.60 24.13
CA ASP A 245 14.43 -5.63 25.16
C ASP A 245 13.01 -6.14 25.43
N ALA A 246 11.99 -5.31 25.22
CA ALA A 246 10.61 -5.75 25.32
C ALA A 246 10.25 -6.72 24.18
N LEU A 247 10.80 -6.57 22.97
CA LEU A 247 10.58 -7.53 21.88
C LEU A 247 11.12 -8.94 22.25
N LYS A 248 12.15 -9.03 23.10
CA LYS A 248 12.67 -10.30 23.64
C LYS A 248 11.75 -10.94 24.69
N SER A 249 10.63 -10.30 25.03
CA SER A 249 9.65 -10.84 25.97
C SER A 249 9.13 -12.21 25.52
N LYS A 250 9.03 -13.13 26.47
CA LYS A 250 8.49 -14.47 26.25
C LYS A 250 7.07 -14.45 25.69
N GLU A 251 6.34 -13.34 25.84
CA GLU A 251 4.97 -13.21 25.34
C GLU A 251 4.88 -13.15 23.81
N TYR A 252 5.91 -12.59 23.15
CA TYR A 252 6.00 -12.46 21.70
C TYR A 252 6.63 -13.69 21.04
N GLY A 253 7.44 -14.44 21.79
CA GLY A 253 8.06 -15.69 21.33
C GLY A 253 8.84 -15.51 20.02
N VAL A 254 8.67 -16.45 19.10
CA VAL A 254 9.41 -16.48 17.82
C VAL A 254 9.23 -15.23 16.96
N ILE A 255 8.10 -14.51 17.09
CA ILE A 255 7.89 -13.24 16.37
C ILE A 255 8.88 -12.20 16.89
N GLY A 256 8.92 -12.00 18.20
CA GLY A 256 9.80 -11.03 18.84
C GLY A 256 11.28 -11.33 18.58
N GLU A 257 11.67 -12.60 18.71
CA GLU A 257 13.03 -13.08 18.39
C GLU A 257 13.43 -12.76 16.95
N ASN A 258 12.57 -13.07 15.97
CA ASN A 258 12.86 -12.81 14.56
C ASN A 258 12.99 -11.32 14.23
N TRP A 259 12.26 -10.44 14.90
CA TRP A 259 12.39 -8.99 14.71
C TRP A 259 13.66 -8.45 15.36
N VAL A 260 13.99 -8.91 16.56
CA VAL A 260 15.24 -8.57 17.25
C VAL A 260 16.45 -8.95 16.39
N ASP A 261 16.44 -10.13 15.76
CA ASP A 261 17.52 -10.57 14.87
C ASP A 261 17.81 -9.55 13.75
N ILE A 262 16.78 -8.86 13.25
CA ILE A 262 16.92 -7.85 12.19
C ILE A 262 17.56 -6.59 12.73
N TYR A 263 17.18 -6.14 13.93
CA TYR A 263 17.81 -4.98 14.57
C TYR A 263 19.27 -5.24 14.97
N GLU A 264 19.61 -6.49 15.28
CA GLU A 264 20.98 -6.90 15.59
C GLU A 264 21.86 -7.02 14.32
N GLN A 265 21.24 -7.15 13.14
CA GLN A 265 21.93 -7.10 11.84
C GLN A 265 22.23 -5.64 11.44
N LYS A 266 23.47 -5.37 11.02
CA LYS A 266 23.94 -4.00 10.72
C LYS A 266 23.48 -3.44 9.36
N ASN A 267 22.47 -4.02 8.71
CA ASN A 267 22.06 -3.65 7.36
C ASN A 267 20.66 -3.03 7.26
N PHE A 268 20.42 -2.01 8.09
CA PHE A 268 19.11 -1.35 8.20
C PHE A 268 18.60 -0.74 6.89
N ARG A 269 19.49 -0.22 6.04
CA ARG A 269 19.09 0.40 4.76
C ARG A 269 18.49 -0.63 3.81
N GLU A 270 19.15 -1.78 3.65
CA GLU A 270 18.63 -2.85 2.79
C GLU A 270 17.34 -3.44 3.33
N GLU A 271 17.24 -3.64 4.65
CA GLU A 271 16.01 -4.14 5.28
C GLU A 271 14.83 -3.17 5.08
N TYR A 272 15.08 -1.86 5.11
CA TYR A 272 14.05 -0.85 4.90
C TYR A 272 13.49 -0.85 3.47
N LEU A 273 14.30 -1.19 2.47
CA LEU A 273 13.88 -1.23 1.06
C LEU A 273 12.93 -2.40 0.76
N LYS A 274 12.94 -3.46 1.56
CA LYS A 274 12.02 -4.58 1.41
C LYS A 274 10.57 -4.13 1.60
N GLN A 275 9.65 -4.79 0.90
CA GLN A 275 8.23 -4.46 0.92
C GLN A 275 7.36 -5.70 1.07
N THR A 276 6.26 -5.56 1.81
CA THR A 276 5.22 -6.59 1.94
C THR A 276 3.85 -5.94 1.80
N ILE A 277 2.96 -6.58 1.03
CA ILE A 277 1.60 -6.05 0.82
C ILE A 277 0.63 -6.56 1.89
N PRO A 278 -0.46 -5.84 2.16
CA PRO A 278 -1.54 -6.32 3.02
C PRO A 278 -2.29 -7.49 2.38
N VAL A 279 -2.14 -8.68 2.98
CA VAL A 279 -2.83 -9.90 2.55
C VAL A 279 -4.10 -10.17 3.37
N LEU A 280 -4.08 -9.81 4.65
CA LEU A 280 -5.23 -9.91 5.54
C LEU A 280 -5.94 -8.56 5.57
N ILE A 281 -7.20 -8.55 5.15
CA ILE A 281 -7.96 -7.32 4.96
C ILE A 281 -9.30 -7.36 5.69
N VAL A 282 -9.84 -6.18 5.98
CA VAL A 282 -11.21 -6.02 6.47
C VAL A 282 -12.06 -5.36 5.40
N SER A 283 -13.14 -6.02 5.02
CA SER A 283 -14.12 -5.50 4.08
C SER A 283 -15.51 -5.85 4.60
N ASP A 284 -16.41 -4.87 4.66
CA ASP A 284 -17.74 -5.00 5.25
C ASP A 284 -17.69 -5.52 6.70
N TYR A 285 -16.69 -5.09 7.48
CA TYR A 285 -16.45 -5.54 8.86
C TYR A 285 -16.21 -7.06 9.00
N ARG A 286 -15.79 -7.72 7.92
CA ARG A 286 -15.45 -9.15 7.86
C ARG A 286 -13.98 -9.33 7.50
N LEU A 287 -13.35 -10.35 8.08
CA LEU A 287 -11.98 -10.75 7.77
C LEU A 287 -11.96 -11.49 6.43
N LYS A 288 -11.20 -10.94 5.47
CA LYS A 288 -11.02 -11.52 4.15
C LYS A 288 -9.53 -11.66 3.82
N LEU A 289 -9.22 -12.60 2.94
CA LEU A 289 -7.93 -12.80 2.33
C LEU A 289 -7.89 -12.06 0.99
N PHE A 290 -6.87 -11.25 0.76
CA PHE A 290 -6.56 -10.64 -0.52
C PHE A 290 -5.77 -11.61 -1.40
N THR A 291 -6.23 -11.83 -2.63
CA THR A 291 -5.67 -12.83 -3.56
C THR A 291 -5.89 -12.39 -5.01
N ILE A 292 -5.39 -13.19 -5.96
CA ILE A 292 -5.67 -13.04 -7.37
C ILE A 292 -6.53 -14.20 -7.87
N LYS A 293 -7.56 -13.86 -8.64
CA LYS A 293 -8.48 -14.79 -9.29
C LYS A 293 -8.74 -14.31 -10.70
N ASP A 294 -8.67 -15.20 -11.68
CA ASP A 294 -8.92 -14.86 -13.10
C ASP A 294 -8.07 -13.65 -13.56
N ARG A 295 -6.83 -13.58 -13.04
CA ARG A 295 -5.86 -12.49 -13.26
C ARG A 295 -6.27 -11.10 -12.73
N LYS A 296 -7.23 -11.03 -11.81
CA LYS A 296 -7.67 -9.80 -11.16
C LYS A 296 -7.60 -9.89 -9.64
N PRO A 297 -7.47 -8.75 -8.93
CA PRO A 297 -7.63 -8.67 -7.49
C PRO A 297 -8.97 -9.28 -7.04
N ALA A 298 -8.93 -10.09 -5.98
CA ALA A 298 -10.09 -10.76 -5.44
C ALA A 298 -9.97 -10.91 -3.92
N THR A 299 -11.12 -11.03 -3.25
CA THR A 299 -11.18 -11.24 -1.80
C THR A 299 -11.94 -12.51 -1.46
N TYR A 300 -11.49 -13.23 -0.44
CA TYR A 300 -12.14 -14.45 0.04
C TYR A 300 -12.36 -14.42 1.54
N SER A 301 -13.57 -14.74 1.99
CA SER A 301 -13.88 -14.82 3.42
C SER A 301 -13.06 -15.91 4.11
N ILE A 302 -12.39 -15.54 5.20
CA ILE A 302 -11.67 -16.49 6.07
C ILE A 302 -12.64 -17.20 7.02
N GLY A 303 -13.73 -16.53 7.39
CA GLY A 303 -14.65 -16.97 8.43
C GLY A 303 -14.15 -16.54 9.82
N ASN A 304 -14.81 -17.00 10.87
CA ASN A 304 -14.57 -16.50 12.23
C ASN A 304 -13.85 -17.50 13.17
N ASP A 305 -13.27 -18.61 12.70
CA ASP A 305 -12.61 -19.59 13.60
C ASP A 305 -11.31 -19.02 14.23
N PRO A 306 -11.21 -18.96 15.57
CA PRO A 306 -10.06 -18.37 16.25
C PRO A 306 -8.76 -19.14 16.04
N ARG A 307 -8.82 -20.43 15.70
CA ARG A 307 -7.61 -21.21 15.41
C ARG A 307 -6.95 -20.74 14.12
N ASP A 308 -7.78 -20.38 13.14
CA ASP A 308 -7.32 -19.94 11.83
C ASP A 308 -6.72 -18.54 11.95
N TRP A 309 -7.44 -17.63 12.63
CA TRP A 309 -6.99 -16.24 12.83
C TRP A 309 -5.64 -16.17 13.54
N ARG A 310 -5.46 -16.94 14.61
CA ARG A 310 -4.20 -16.93 15.37
C ARG A 310 -3.01 -17.37 14.53
N LYS A 311 -3.18 -18.39 13.66
CA LYS A 311 -2.11 -18.86 12.79
C LYS A 311 -1.81 -17.85 11.68
N LEU A 312 -2.84 -17.33 11.01
CA LEU A 312 -2.68 -16.30 9.97
C LEU A 312 -1.99 -15.05 10.53
N LEU A 313 -2.41 -14.56 11.71
CA LEU A 313 -1.73 -13.44 12.37
C LEU A 313 -0.28 -13.77 12.73
N THR A 314 -0.02 -14.98 13.24
CA THR A 314 1.36 -15.40 13.57
C THR A 314 2.27 -15.34 12.35
N TRP A 315 1.77 -15.67 11.17
CA TRP A 315 2.51 -15.59 9.92
C TRP A 315 2.65 -14.16 9.40
N ALA A 316 1.58 -13.36 9.49
CA ALA A 316 1.56 -11.97 8.99
C ALA A 316 2.44 -11.02 9.82
N LEU A 317 2.66 -11.35 11.09
CA LEU A 317 3.52 -10.59 12.00
C LEU A 317 5.02 -10.92 11.86
N GLN A 318 5.38 -11.93 11.05
CA GLN A 318 6.78 -12.27 10.78
C GLN A 318 7.43 -11.20 9.89
N PRO A 319 8.73 -10.91 10.06
CA PRO A 319 9.42 -10.05 9.12
C PRO A 319 9.62 -10.72 7.76
N TYR A 320 9.93 -9.90 6.75
CA TYR A 320 10.23 -10.36 5.38
C TYR A 320 11.30 -11.45 5.35
N GLY A 321 11.17 -12.43 4.45
CA GLY A 321 12.13 -13.52 4.28
C GLY A 321 11.98 -14.65 5.30
N LYS A 322 11.18 -14.48 6.36
CA LYS A 322 10.83 -15.58 7.26
C LYS A 322 9.69 -16.39 6.64
N ARG A 323 9.76 -17.71 6.79
CA ARG A 323 8.85 -18.69 6.17
C ARG A 323 7.36 -18.38 6.32
N GLY A 324 6.92 -17.84 7.47
CA GLY A 324 5.52 -17.44 7.68
C GLY A 324 5.11 -16.26 6.80
N SER A 325 5.95 -15.23 6.70
CA SER A 325 5.72 -14.07 5.84
C SER A 325 5.72 -14.47 4.37
N GLU A 326 6.71 -15.27 3.95
CA GLU A 326 6.79 -15.77 2.57
C GLU A 326 5.58 -16.60 2.17
N LEU A 327 5.06 -17.45 3.06
CA LEU A 327 3.84 -18.21 2.78
C LEU A 327 2.66 -17.27 2.58
N ILE A 328 2.43 -16.30 3.48
CA ILE A 328 1.29 -15.38 3.37
C ILE A 328 1.38 -14.54 2.10
N GLN A 329 2.55 -13.99 1.77
CA GLN A 329 2.75 -13.23 0.53
C GLN A 329 2.56 -14.14 -0.70
N GLY A 330 2.99 -15.40 -0.61
CA GLY A 330 2.78 -16.42 -1.64
C GLY A 330 1.31 -16.75 -1.90
N LEU A 331 0.43 -16.65 -0.89
CA LEU A 331 -1.01 -16.91 -1.06
C LEU A 331 -1.64 -15.98 -2.10
N VAL A 332 -1.13 -14.75 -2.26
CA VAL A 332 -1.70 -13.74 -3.16
C VAL A 332 -1.81 -14.26 -4.59
N MET A 333 -0.73 -14.86 -5.11
CA MET A 333 -0.66 -15.38 -6.48
C MET A 333 -1.10 -16.84 -6.60
N ASN A 334 -1.07 -17.61 -5.50
CA ASN A 334 -1.21 -19.08 -5.56
C ASN A 334 -2.51 -19.62 -4.93
N TRP A 335 -3.36 -18.76 -4.36
CA TRP A 335 -4.56 -19.21 -3.65
C TRP A 335 -5.59 -19.91 -4.56
N THR A 336 -5.88 -19.31 -5.72
CA THR A 336 -6.89 -19.83 -6.66
C THR A 336 -6.27 -20.82 -7.66
N GLU A 337 -5.17 -20.43 -8.29
CA GLU A 337 -4.49 -21.15 -9.38
C GLU A 337 -2.99 -21.22 -9.10
N GLU A 338 -2.23 -22.05 -9.82
CA GLU A 338 -0.76 -22.00 -9.72
C GLU A 338 -0.27 -20.76 -10.43
N GLU A 339 0.49 -19.92 -9.74
CA GLU A 339 1.19 -18.78 -10.34
C GLU A 339 0.26 -17.81 -11.09
N ALA A 340 -0.93 -17.53 -10.53
CA ALA A 340 -1.80 -16.52 -11.10
C ALA A 340 -1.09 -15.17 -11.05
N ILE A 341 -1.03 -14.44 -12.17
CA ILE A 341 -0.43 -13.10 -12.24
C ILE A 341 -1.54 -12.09 -12.46
N TRP A 342 -1.53 -11.01 -11.68
CA TRP A 342 -2.44 -9.88 -11.90
C TRP A 342 -2.10 -9.21 -13.24
N MET A 343 -3.11 -9.10 -14.10
CA MET A 343 -3.06 -8.31 -15.33
C MET A 343 -3.44 -6.84 -15.09
N PRO A 344 -2.60 -5.88 -15.51
CA PRO A 344 -2.93 -4.45 -15.46
C PRO A 344 -4.17 -4.11 -16.29
N SER A 345 -4.66 -2.89 -16.12
CA SER A 345 -5.81 -2.39 -16.88
C SER A 345 -5.55 -2.41 -18.40
N LYS A 346 -6.61 -2.37 -19.20
CA LYS A 346 -6.47 -2.33 -20.67
C LYS A 346 -5.59 -1.16 -21.14
N ARG A 347 -5.73 0.02 -20.53
CA ARG A 347 -4.92 1.21 -20.90
C ARG A 347 -3.46 1.03 -20.49
N GLN A 348 -3.21 0.48 -19.30
CA GLN A 348 -1.86 0.14 -18.83
C GLN A 348 -1.18 -0.92 -19.71
N ILE A 349 -1.92 -1.92 -20.20
CA ILE A 349 -1.38 -2.92 -21.14
C ILE A 349 -1.00 -2.28 -22.47
N ILE A 350 -1.80 -1.33 -22.98
CA ILE A 350 -1.51 -0.62 -24.23
C ILE A 350 -0.24 0.22 -24.07
N SER A 351 -0.09 0.97 -22.98
CA SER A 351 1.11 1.76 -22.73
C SER A 351 2.35 0.90 -22.48
N ALA A 352 2.22 -0.24 -21.79
CA ALA A 352 3.32 -1.21 -21.65
C ALA A 352 3.76 -1.83 -22.99
N ARG A 353 2.82 -2.02 -23.95
CA ARG A 353 3.16 -2.46 -25.30
C ARG A 353 3.92 -1.40 -26.06
N LEU A 354 3.45 -0.15 -26.02
CA LEU A 354 4.16 0.97 -26.63
C LEU A 354 5.60 1.04 -26.08
N PHE A 355 5.75 1.01 -24.76
CA PHE A 355 7.06 1.03 -24.11
C PHE A 355 7.96 -0.12 -24.55
N HIS A 356 7.43 -1.34 -24.57
CA HIS A 356 8.14 -2.51 -25.07
C HIS A 356 8.61 -2.34 -26.53
N ASP A 357 7.74 -1.85 -27.41
CA ASP A 357 8.03 -1.70 -28.82
C ASP A 357 9.09 -0.63 -29.07
N GLU A 358 9.08 0.47 -28.30
CA GLU A 358 10.14 1.47 -28.34
C GLU A 358 11.48 0.90 -27.86
N ILE A 359 11.51 0.11 -26.78
CA ILE A 359 12.75 -0.57 -26.34
C ILE A 359 13.31 -1.46 -27.46
N ILE A 360 12.47 -2.20 -28.17
CA ILE A 360 12.92 -3.04 -29.30
C ILE A 360 13.48 -2.21 -30.44
N LYS A 361 12.83 -1.09 -30.79
CA LYS A 361 13.29 -0.22 -31.88
C LYS A 361 14.70 0.35 -31.62
N LEU A 362 15.04 0.57 -30.35
CA LEU A 362 16.36 1.02 -29.94
C LEU A 362 17.47 -0.04 -30.10
N GLY A 363 17.15 -1.31 -30.35
CA GLY A 363 18.15 -2.33 -30.63
C GLY A 363 19.20 -2.48 -29.53
N GLU A 364 20.47 -2.20 -29.83
CA GLU A 364 21.59 -2.29 -28.88
C GLU A 364 21.64 -1.12 -27.87
N TYR A 365 20.85 -0.07 -28.09
CA TYR A 365 20.79 1.11 -27.22
C TYR A 365 19.83 0.94 -26.02
N SER A 366 19.17 -0.21 -25.89
CA SER A 366 18.40 -0.59 -24.70
C SER A 366 18.26 -2.12 -24.61
N SER A 367 17.62 -2.65 -23.56
CA SER A 367 17.51 -4.09 -23.35
C SER A 367 16.20 -4.50 -22.69
N LEU A 368 15.59 -5.58 -23.21
CA LEU A 368 14.44 -6.26 -22.60
C LEU A 368 14.84 -7.24 -21.46
N VAL A 369 16.14 -7.44 -21.26
CA VAL A 369 16.69 -8.29 -20.18
C VAL A 369 16.43 -7.60 -18.84
N PRO A 370 15.72 -8.24 -17.89
CA PRO A 370 15.51 -7.69 -16.55
C PRO A 370 16.81 -7.21 -15.91
N LEU A 371 16.83 -5.96 -15.49
CA LEU A 371 17.95 -5.33 -14.79
C LEU A 371 17.53 -5.06 -13.35
N GLU A 372 18.39 -5.40 -12.40
CA GLU A 372 18.22 -5.06 -10.99
C GLU A 372 18.97 -3.75 -10.74
N TYR A 373 18.24 -2.66 -10.53
CA TYR A 373 18.86 -1.37 -10.18
C TYR A 373 19.45 -1.43 -8.77
N ASP A 374 18.66 -1.98 -7.85
CA ASP A 374 19.10 -2.46 -6.54
C ASP A 374 18.34 -3.76 -6.20
N ARG A 375 18.56 -4.29 -4.98
CA ARG A 375 17.92 -5.55 -4.51
C ARG A 375 16.38 -5.52 -4.52
N ALA A 376 15.77 -4.35 -4.52
CA ALA A 376 14.34 -4.13 -4.33
C ALA A 376 13.70 -3.27 -5.43
N THR A 377 14.46 -2.70 -6.36
CA THR A 377 13.91 -1.93 -7.49
C THR A 377 14.34 -2.45 -8.88
N PRO A 378 13.39 -2.55 -9.83
CA PRO A 378 13.69 -2.90 -11.22
C PRO A 378 14.26 -1.71 -11.98
N GLY A 379 15.24 -1.97 -12.85
CA GLY A 379 15.87 -0.97 -13.71
C GLY A 379 15.67 -1.24 -15.20
N LEU A 380 15.99 -0.25 -16.02
CA LEU A 380 16.13 -0.37 -17.48
C LEU A 380 17.35 0.42 -17.96
N PHE A 381 18.17 -0.21 -18.79
CA PHE A 381 19.31 0.41 -19.45
C PHE A 381 18.88 1.21 -20.69
N VAL A 382 19.47 2.39 -20.87
CA VAL A 382 19.29 3.25 -22.05
C VAL A 382 20.64 3.86 -22.43
N LYS A 383 21.00 3.83 -23.72
CA LYS A 383 22.20 4.49 -24.23
C LYS A 383 21.83 5.72 -25.05
N GLY A 384 22.40 6.86 -24.70
CA GLY A 384 22.24 8.13 -25.41
C GLY A 384 23.00 8.17 -26.72
N ILE A 385 22.58 9.04 -27.64
CA ILE A 385 23.28 9.33 -28.90
C ILE A 385 24.65 9.95 -28.62
N SER A 386 24.79 10.70 -27.53
CA SER A 386 26.09 11.20 -27.06
C SER A 386 27.09 10.10 -26.69
N GLY A 387 26.61 8.85 -26.55
CA GLY A 387 27.39 7.68 -26.15
C GLY A 387 27.32 7.36 -24.65
N VAL A 388 26.65 8.20 -23.86
CA VAL A 388 26.45 8.05 -22.42
C VAL A 388 25.50 6.89 -22.10
N ASP A 389 25.79 6.17 -21.02
CA ASP A 389 25.00 5.06 -20.52
C ASP A 389 24.15 5.50 -19.32
N TYR A 390 22.84 5.27 -19.40
CA TYR A 390 21.84 5.63 -18.39
C TYR A 390 21.15 4.39 -17.83
N VAL A 391 20.75 4.47 -16.58
CA VAL A 391 19.84 3.50 -15.95
C VAL A 391 18.65 4.25 -15.38
N ILE A 392 17.45 3.83 -15.78
CA ILE A 392 16.21 4.36 -15.25
C ILE A 392 15.56 3.36 -14.29
N SER A 393 14.95 3.85 -13.21
CA SER A 393 14.26 3.06 -12.20
C SER A 393 12.97 3.76 -11.77
N SER A 394 11.91 2.98 -11.52
CA SER A 394 10.65 3.55 -11.03
C SER A 394 10.80 3.99 -9.58
N THR A 395 10.34 5.21 -9.30
CA THR A 395 10.20 5.73 -7.93
C THR A 395 8.73 5.91 -7.58
N SER A 396 8.46 6.33 -6.34
CA SER A 396 7.10 6.69 -5.93
C SER A 396 6.57 7.89 -6.72
N HIS A 397 5.25 7.93 -6.92
CA HIS A 397 4.50 9.07 -7.49
C HIS A 397 4.75 9.35 -8.98
N MET A 398 4.73 8.32 -9.84
CA MET A 398 4.82 8.51 -11.30
C MET A 398 6.12 9.17 -11.78
N LYS A 399 7.17 9.17 -10.95
CA LYS A 399 8.50 9.68 -11.28
C LYS A 399 9.47 8.54 -11.57
N ILE A 400 10.36 8.77 -12.50
CA ILE A 400 11.45 7.86 -12.84
C ILE A 400 12.75 8.49 -12.37
N LYS A 401 13.51 7.74 -11.57
CA LYS A 401 14.89 8.08 -11.24
C LYS A 401 15.78 7.75 -12.43
N VAL A 402 16.73 8.62 -12.72
CA VAL A 402 17.68 8.46 -13.81
C VAL A 402 19.08 8.61 -13.24
N ASP A 403 19.87 7.56 -13.32
CA ASP A 403 21.28 7.63 -12.97
C ASP A 403 22.13 7.47 -14.24
N VAL A 404 23.11 8.35 -14.41
CA VAL A 404 24.13 8.19 -15.42
C VAL A 404 25.25 7.33 -14.87
N VAL A 405 25.78 6.40 -15.67
CA VAL A 405 26.90 5.54 -15.26
C VAL A 405 28.14 5.78 -16.12
N PRO A 406 29.35 5.52 -15.60
CA PRO A 406 30.60 5.69 -16.34
C PRO A 406 30.65 4.91 -17.65
N GLY A 407 30.04 3.71 -17.66
CA GLY A 407 29.90 2.91 -18.86
C GLY A 407 29.08 1.63 -18.66
N ALA A 408 28.95 0.86 -19.73
CA ALA A 408 28.10 -0.34 -19.80
C ALA A 408 28.42 -1.42 -18.73
N PHE A 409 29.65 -1.50 -18.22
CA PHE A 409 30.02 -2.44 -17.16
C PHE A 409 29.46 -2.07 -15.79
N ASP A 410 29.14 -0.79 -15.58
CA ASP A 410 28.66 -0.23 -14.32
C ASP A 410 27.13 -0.13 -14.24
N VAL A 411 26.41 -0.55 -15.29
CA VAL A 411 24.94 -0.56 -15.35
C VAL A 411 24.31 -1.31 -14.17
N ASN A 412 24.91 -2.42 -13.73
CA ASN A 412 24.45 -3.20 -12.57
C ASN A 412 24.81 -2.57 -11.22
N ARG A 413 25.62 -1.50 -11.23
CA ARG A 413 26.08 -0.75 -10.04
C ARG A 413 25.57 0.68 -10.05
N ALA A 414 24.57 0.99 -10.89
CA ALA A 414 24.05 2.34 -11.06
C ALA A 414 23.61 2.99 -9.73
N SER A 415 23.06 2.22 -8.78
CA SER A 415 22.70 2.73 -7.46
C SER A 415 23.88 3.12 -6.57
N GLU A 416 25.09 2.64 -6.88
CA GLU A 416 26.31 2.86 -6.09
C GLU A 416 27.24 3.92 -6.70
N VAL A 417 27.35 3.94 -8.03
CA VAL A 417 28.34 4.78 -8.76
C VAL A 417 27.69 5.80 -9.69
N GLY A 418 26.37 5.77 -9.83
CA GLY A 418 25.66 6.63 -10.76
C GLY A 418 25.48 8.04 -10.25
N ILE A 419 25.52 9.01 -11.19
CA ILE A 419 25.21 10.41 -10.93
C ILE A 419 23.71 10.63 -11.19
N ASP A 420 22.98 11.11 -10.19
CA ASP A 420 21.52 11.30 -10.27
C ASP A 420 21.17 12.53 -11.14
N LEU A 421 20.35 12.29 -12.17
CA LEU A 421 19.77 13.35 -13.01
C LEU A 421 18.34 13.60 -12.58
N CYS A 422 18.10 14.75 -11.95
CA CYS A 422 16.74 15.16 -11.64
C CYS A 422 16.03 15.63 -12.92
N ILE A 423 15.13 14.79 -13.42
CA ILE A 423 14.22 15.13 -14.52
C ILE A 423 12.82 15.21 -13.93
N ASP A 424 12.23 16.41 -13.97
CA ASP A 424 10.84 16.63 -13.58
C ASP A 424 9.96 16.60 -14.82
N PRO A 425 9.14 15.56 -14.99
CA PRO A 425 8.26 15.46 -16.13
C PRO A 425 7.10 16.44 -15.97
N ILE A 426 6.71 17.10 -17.06
CA ILE A 426 5.41 17.79 -17.13
C ILE A 426 4.35 16.69 -17.24
N VAL A 427 3.94 16.13 -16.11
CA VAL A 427 2.89 15.10 -16.06
C VAL A 427 1.54 15.80 -16.17
N MET A 428 0.78 15.46 -17.21
CA MET A 428 -0.65 15.79 -17.24
C MET A 428 -1.41 14.75 -16.44
N ASP A 429 -2.45 15.18 -15.74
CA ASP A 429 -3.35 14.27 -15.03
C ASP A 429 -3.94 13.24 -16.01
N ASP A 430 -4.00 11.97 -15.58
CA ASP A 430 -4.60 10.82 -16.29
C ASP A 430 -3.78 10.12 -17.41
N ILE A 431 -2.45 10.31 -17.46
CA ILE A 431 -1.59 9.54 -18.38
C ILE A 431 -1.13 8.21 -17.76
N PRO A 432 -1.24 7.05 -18.46
CA PRO A 432 -0.67 5.79 -18.02
C PRO A 432 0.86 5.86 -17.86
N PHE A 433 1.40 5.29 -16.78
CA PHE A 433 2.84 5.36 -16.48
C PHE A 433 3.76 4.80 -17.59
N GLY A 434 3.26 3.87 -18.41
CA GLY A 434 4.00 3.38 -19.59
C GLY A 434 4.36 4.49 -20.58
N ASP A 435 3.49 5.48 -20.77
CA ASP A 435 3.72 6.59 -21.70
C ASP A 435 4.72 7.60 -21.12
N VAL A 436 4.71 7.78 -19.79
CA VAL A 436 5.75 8.52 -19.06
C VAL A 436 7.10 7.83 -19.26
N ALA A 437 7.17 6.51 -19.08
CA ALA A 437 8.40 5.75 -19.26
C ALA A 437 8.95 5.81 -20.69
N VAL A 438 8.07 5.78 -21.71
CA VAL A 438 8.45 6.03 -23.12
C VAL A 438 9.09 7.40 -23.28
N SER A 439 8.52 8.43 -22.66
CA SER A 439 9.02 9.80 -22.76
C SER A 439 10.45 9.92 -22.21
N TYR A 440 10.72 9.31 -21.05
CA TYR A 440 12.08 9.23 -20.49
C TYR A 440 13.02 8.45 -21.42
N LEU A 441 12.60 7.28 -21.90
CA LEU A 441 13.42 6.44 -22.77
C LEU A 441 13.87 7.19 -24.03
N LEU A 442 12.93 7.85 -24.72
CA LEU A 442 13.23 8.58 -25.95
C LEU A 442 14.03 9.85 -25.70
N ALA A 443 13.75 10.58 -24.62
CA ALA A 443 14.50 11.78 -24.25
C ALA A 443 15.96 11.47 -23.90
N LEU A 444 16.20 10.39 -23.14
CA LEU A 444 17.55 9.95 -22.77
C LEU A 444 18.30 9.34 -23.96
N HIS A 445 17.61 8.62 -24.85
CA HIS A 445 18.25 8.16 -26.08
C HIS A 445 18.66 9.36 -26.96
N ASN A 446 17.78 10.36 -27.13
CA ASN A 446 18.07 11.57 -27.90
C ASN A 446 18.59 12.71 -27.01
N ASP A 447 19.56 12.39 -26.15
CA ASP A 447 20.10 13.29 -25.12
C ASP A 447 20.71 14.59 -25.68
N GLU A 448 21.37 14.55 -26.83
CA GLU A 448 21.97 15.73 -27.48
C GLU A 448 20.96 16.80 -27.89
N ASP A 449 19.74 16.41 -28.27
CA ASP A 449 18.66 17.36 -28.54
C ASP A 449 17.86 17.65 -27.28
N SER A 450 17.60 16.62 -26.45
CA SER A 450 16.76 16.73 -25.26
C SER A 450 17.38 17.61 -24.17
N ARG A 451 18.72 17.74 -24.12
CA ARG A 451 19.42 18.68 -23.23
C ARG A 451 18.94 20.14 -23.40
N ARG A 452 18.41 20.52 -24.57
CA ARG A 452 17.83 21.86 -24.77
C ARG A 452 16.57 22.12 -23.94
N TYR A 453 15.92 21.05 -23.47
CA TYR A 453 14.67 21.09 -22.72
C TYR A 453 14.81 20.56 -21.29
N ILE A 454 15.84 19.74 -21.02
CA ILE A 454 16.12 19.14 -19.72
C ILE A 454 17.41 19.76 -19.17
N PHE A 455 17.27 20.72 -18.25
CA PHE A 455 18.42 21.51 -17.78
C PHE A 455 19.48 20.66 -17.07
N THR A 456 19.08 19.69 -16.23
CA THR A 456 20.03 18.81 -15.52
C THR A 456 20.86 17.98 -16.47
N LEU A 457 20.25 17.51 -17.57
CA LEU A 457 20.94 16.80 -18.64
C LEU A 457 21.95 17.71 -19.37
N ASP A 458 21.61 18.97 -19.61
CA ASP A 458 22.51 19.94 -20.23
C ASP A 458 23.75 20.23 -19.37
N LEU A 459 23.54 20.45 -18.07
CA LEU A 459 24.63 20.69 -17.14
C LEU A 459 25.55 19.48 -17.04
N PHE A 460 24.97 18.29 -16.95
CA PHE A 460 25.73 17.04 -16.92
C PHE A 460 26.58 16.85 -18.19
N LEU A 461 25.98 16.96 -19.37
CA LEU A 461 26.71 16.81 -20.64
C LEU A 461 27.77 17.90 -20.81
N THR A 462 27.51 19.12 -20.33
CA THR A 462 28.50 20.20 -20.31
C THR A 462 29.68 19.89 -19.39
N ALA A 463 29.43 19.30 -18.21
CA ALA A 463 30.49 18.84 -17.30
C ALA A 463 31.33 17.72 -17.95
N LEU A 464 30.66 16.78 -18.62
CA LEU A 464 31.30 15.67 -19.34
C LEU A 464 32.22 16.16 -20.47
N GLU A 465 31.76 17.16 -21.24
CA GLU A 465 32.52 17.76 -22.35
C GLU A 465 33.73 18.58 -21.89
N LYS A 466 33.63 19.26 -20.74
CA LYS A 466 34.70 20.11 -20.19
C LYS A 466 35.78 19.32 -19.45
N THR A 467 35.49 18.08 -19.04
CA THR A 467 36.43 17.25 -18.28
C THR A 467 37.45 16.58 -19.20
N ASP A 468 38.73 16.59 -18.81
CA ASP A 468 39.81 16.00 -19.62
C ASP A 468 39.72 14.47 -19.62
N ARG A 469 39.43 13.88 -20.79
CA ARG A 469 39.36 12.42 -21.00
C ARG A 469 40.69 11.68 -20.85
N LYS A 470 41.80 12.39 -20.57
CA LYS A 470 43.12 11.79 -20.29
C LYS A 470 43.31 11.39 -18.83
N LEU A 471 42.38 11.74 -17.95
CA LEU A 471 42.38 11.30 -16.57
C LEU A 471 42.14 9.77 -16.49
N ASP A 472 42.56 9.17 -15.39
CA ASP A 472 42.17 7.80 -15.05
C ASP A 472 40.65 7.71 -14.88
N ASP A 473 40.04 6.56 -15.22
CA ASP A 473 38.57 6.43 -15.32
C ASP A 473 37.85 6.80 -13.99
N GLU A 474 38.42 6.43 -12.83
CA GLU A 474 37.84 6.77 -11.52
C GLU A 474 37.92 8.29 -11.27
N ILE A 475 39.10 8.88 -11.50
CA ILE A 475 39.34 10.32 -11.30
C ILE A 475 38.52 11.14 -12.30
N TYR A 476 38.37 10.66 -13.54
CA TYR A 476 37.55 11.27 -14.56
C TYR A 476 36.11 11.37 -14.07
N TRP A 477 35.54 10.27 -13.58
CA TRP A 477 34.15 10.22 -13.13
C TRP A 477 33.90 11.10 -11.91
N GLU A 478 34.77 11.06 -10.90
CA GLU A 478 34.70 11.96 -9.73
C GLU A 478 34.78 13.45 -10.14
N THR A 479 35.60 13.76 -11.15
CA THR A 479 35.74 15.14 -11.65
C THR A 479 34.48 15.59 -12.39
N VAL A 480 33.85 14.71 -13.16
CA VAL A 480 32.57 14.99 -13.84
C VAL A 480 31.48 15.24 -12.80
N GLU A 481 31.36 14.38 -11.78
CA GLU A 481 30.40 14.53 -10.69
C GLU A 481 30.59 15.87 -9.96
N SER A 482 31.81 16.16 -9.52
CA SER A 482 32.11 17.41 -8.82
C SER A 482 31.85 18.66 -9.69
N SER A 483 32.14 18.59 -10.99
CA SER A 483 31.83 19.68 -11.91
C SER A 483 30.33 19.84 -12.12
N TYR A 484 29.56 18.76 -12.18
CA TYR A 484 28.10 18.80 -12.31
C TYR A 484 27.45 19.37 -11.05
N GLU A 485 27.84 18.91 -9.86
CA GLU A 485 27.35 19.44 -8.58
C GLU A 485 27.62 20.94 -8.46
N LYS A 486 28.82 21.39 -8.82
CA LYS A 486 29.15 22.82 -8.81
C LYS A 486 28.27 23.64 -9.75
N LEU A 487 27.98 23.12 -10.95
CA LEU A 487 27.08 23.79 -11.90
C LEU A 487 25.64 23.85 -11.37
N LEU A 488 25.18 22.81 -10.66
CA LEU A 488 23.88 22.84 -9.98
C LEU A 488 23.85 23.89 -8.87
N GLU A 489 24.91 23.97 -8.05
CA GLU A 489 25.04 24.98 -7.00
C GLU A 489 25.06 26.40 -7.56
N GLU A 490 25.74 26.65 -8.69
CA GLU A 490 25.77 27.97 -9.35
C GLU A 490 24.39 28.42 -9.87
N ILE A 491 23.48 27.48 -10.13
CA ILE A 491 22.09 27.78 -10.51
C ILE A 491 21.20 27.92 -9.27
N GLN A 492 21.50 27.18 -8.21
CA GLN A 492 20.80 27.26 -6.92
C GLN A 492 21.28 28.41 -6.03
N THR A 493 22.44 29.02 -6.31
CA THR A 493 22.83 30.26 -5.66
C THR A 493 21.73 31.27 -5.97
N PRO A 494 21.05 31.82 -4.94
CA PRO A 494 20.10 32.87 -5.17
C PRO A 494 20.81 33.93 -5.98
N PHE A 495 20.17 34.43 -7.04
CA PHE A 495 20.42 35.80 -7.45
C PHE A 495 20.60 36.64 -6.17
N PRO A 496 21.54 37.60 -6.11
CA PRO A 496 21.64 38.46 -4.95
C PRO A 496 20.34 39.28 -4.92
N PHE A 497 19.32 38.70 -4.29
CA PHE A 497 18.16 39.40 -3.82
C PHE A 497 18.77 40.37 -2.80
N ALA A 498 18.94 41.61 -3.25
CA ALA A 498 18.49 42.67 -2.39
C ALA A 498 17.11 42.24 -1.85
N ASP A 499 17.00 42.31 -0.53
CA ASP A 499 15.79 42.09 0.23
C ASP A 499 14.68 43.00 -0.32
N ASP A 500 14.05 42.58 -1.41
CA ASP A 500 13.00 43.30 -2.11
C ASP A 500 11.68 42.85 -1.49
N GLY A 501 11.44 43.26 -0.24
CA GLY A 501 10.20 42.99 0.51
C GLY A 501 8.91 43.44 -0.20
N GLU A 502 9.01 44.12 -1.35
CA GLU A 502 7.88 44.36 -2.27
C GLU A 502 7.40 43.08 -2.98
N MET A 503 8.30 42.16 -3.36
CA MET A 503 7.90 40.94 -4.10
C MET A 503 7.25 39.90 -3.18
N GLU A 504 7.78 39.72 -1.96
CA GLU A 504 7.12 38.88 -0.95
C GLU A 504 5.75 39.46 -0.56
N ALA A 505 5.63 40.79 -0.48
CA ALA A 505 4.34 41.44 -0.23
C ALA A 505 3.35 41.27 -1.40
N GLU A 506 3.81 41.32 -2.65
CA GLU A 506 2.97 41.04 -3.83
C GLU A 506 2.52 39.58 -3.87
N ILE A 507 3.40 38.62 -3.55
CA ILE A 507 3.06 37.19 -3.47
C ILE A 507 2.05 36.95 -2.35
N GLU A 508 2.26 37.50 -1.16
CA GLU A 508 1.33 37.34 -0.04
C GLU A 508 -0.03 37.99 -0.33
N GLN A 509 -0.04 39.13 -1.04
CA GLN A 509 -1.28 39.76 -1.48
C GLN A 509 -2.00 38.92 -2.54
N TYR A 510 -1.28 38.38 -3.52
CA TYR A 510 -1.85 37.50 -4.54
C TYR A 510 -2.42 36.22 -3.94
N GLU A 511 -1.72 35.59 -2.99
CA GLU A 511 -2.20 34.40 -2.28
C GLU A 511 -3.46 34.68 -1.46
N ARG A 512 -3.55 35.85 -0.79
CA ARG A 512 -4.77 36.27 -0.08
C ARG A 512 -5.93 36.51 -1.04
N GLU A 513 -5.67 37.10 -2.21
CA GLU A 513 -6.70 37.32 -3.25
C GLU A 513 -7.20 35.98 -3.82
N GLN A 514 -6.30 35.02 -4.11
CA GLN A 514 -6.70 33.67 -4.56
C GLN A 514 -7.48 32.90 -3.48
N LEU A 515 -7.08 33.01 -2.22
CA LEU A 515 -7.82 32.40 -1.11
C LEU A 515 -9.22 32.99 -0.95
N ALA A 516 -9.36 34.31 -1.13
CA ALA A 516 -10.65 35.00 -1.07
C ALA A 516 -11.58 34.61 -2.24
N ILE A 517 -11.03 34.42 -3.45
CA ILE A 517 -11.77 33.92 -4.61
C ILE A 517 -12.27 32.49 -4.34
N SER A 518 -11.37 31.60 -3.89
CA SER A 518 -11.71 30.21 -3.55
C SER A 518 -12.80 30.11 -2.48
N LEU A 519 -12.70 30.91 -1.40
CA LEU A 519 -13.72 30.93 -0.35
C LEU A 519 -15.08 31.45 -0.87
N ASN A 520 -15.08 32.41 -1.79
CA ASN A 520 -16.31 32.94 -2.36
C ASN A 520 -16.96 31.95 -3.34
N GLU A 521 -16.15 31.24 -4.14
CA GLU A 521 -16.63 30.15 -5.00
C GLU A 521 -17.22 28.99 -4.17
N GLU A 522 -16.58 28.62 -3.05
CA GLU A 522 -17.08 27.60 -2.14
C GLU A 522 -18.41 28.04 -1.48
N TYR A 523 -18.51 29.30 -1.06
CA TYR A 523 -19.74 29.87 -0.51
C TYR A 523 -20.88 29.95 -1.54
N GLU A 524 -20.60 30.34 -2.78
CA GLU A 524 -21.58 30.35 -3.87
C GLU A 524 -22.04 28.92 -4.21
N TYR A 525 -21.13 27.95 -4.19
CA TYR A 525 -21.45 26.54 -4.39
C TYR A 525 -22.34 25.98 -3.27
N GLU A 526 -22.05 26.30 -2.00
CA GLU A 526 -22.89 25.94 -0.86
C GLU A 526 -24.30 26.54 -0.97
N GLN A 527 -24.42 27.82 -1.37
CA GLN A 527 -25.73 28.45 -1.57
C GLN A 527 -26.53 27.82 -2.71
N GLU A 528 -25.88 27.45 -3.82
CA GLU A 528 -26.53 26.77 -4.94
C GLU A 528 -26.99 25.35 -4.55
N MET A 529 -26.16 24.61 -3.81
CA MET A 529 -26.53 23.30 -3.26
C MET A 529 -27.71 23.40 -2.29
N GLN A 530 -27.74 24.43 -1.44
CA GLN A 530 -28.83 24.67 -0.52
C GLN A 530 -30.13 25.00 -1.27
N ARG A 531 -30.07 25.86 -2.31
CA ARG A 531 -31.22 26.15 -3.18
C ARG A 531 -31.77 24.90 -3.84
N ARG A 532 -30.89 24.06 -4.41
CA ARG A 532 -31.29 22.78 -5.02
C ARG A 532 -31.94 21.83 -4.03
N MET A 533 -31.43 21.74 -2.81
CA MET A 533 -32.00 20.90 -1.75
C MET A 533 -33.38 21.42 -1.32
N ASP A 534 -33.57 22.74 -1.23
CA ASP A 534 -34.86 23.34 -0.90
C ASP A 534 -35.88 23.13 -2.03
N GLU A 535 -35.49 23.26 -3.30
CA GLU A 535 -36.35 22.94 -4.46
C GLU A 535 -36.73 21.46 -4.53
N GLU A 536 -35.81 20.53 -4.21
CA GLU A 536 -36.11 19.10 -4.12
C GLU A 536 -37.04 18.80 -2.96
N ARG A 537 -36.89 19.47 -1.82
CA ARG A 537 -37.80 19.33 -0.66
C ARG A 537 -39.21 19.81 -1.00
N GLU A 538 -39.34 20.96 -1.66
CA GLU A 538 -40.64 21.50 -2.07
C GLU A 538 -41.36 20.58 -3.06
N LYS A 539 -40.63 20.03 -4.06
CA LYS A 539 -41.18 19.01 -4.98
C LYS A 539 -41.63 17.74 -4.25
N LEU A 540 -40.87 17.30 -3.24
CA LEU A 540 -41.23 16.12 -2.45
C LEU A 540 -42.48 16.37 -1.61
N GLU A 541 -42.63 17.57 -1.04
CA GLU A 541 -43.82 17.97 -0.29
C GLU A 541 -45.05 18.07 -1.19
N GLU A 542 -44.91 18.65 -2.40
CA GLU A 542 -45.98 18.69 -3.41
C GLU A 542 -46.39 17.28 -3.86
N GLN A 543 -45.44 16.37 -4.09
CA GLN A 543 -45.73 14.98 -4.40
C GLN A 543 -46.45 14.26 -3.26
N LEU A 544 -45.97 14.44 -2.02
CA LEU A 544 -46.58 13.81 -0.85
C LEU A 544 -48.02 14.30 -0.63
N GLN A 545 -48.27 15.58 -0.90
CA GLN A 545 -49.61 16.16 -0.80
C GLN A 545 -50.53 15.67 -1.92
N ALA A 546 -50.03 15.57 -3.16
CA ALA A 546 -50.77 14.99 -4.28
C ALA A 546 -51.13 13.52 -4.01
N ASP A 547 -50.19 12.72 -3.51
CA ASP A 547 -50.39 11.32 -3.15
C ASP A 547 -51.40 11.17 -2.00
N PHE A 548 -51.37 12.09 -1.02
CA PHE A 548 -52.34 12.12 0.07
C PHE A 548 -53.76 12.47 -0.40
N GLU A 549 -53.90 13.43 -1.32
CA GLU A 549 -55.18 13.78 -1.94
C GLU A 549 -55.74 12.65 -2.81
N ASP A 550 -54.87 11.93 -3.53
CA ASP A 550 -55.26 10.77 -4.33
C ASP A 550 -55.67 9.58 -3.46
N PHE A 551 -54.96 9.36 -2.34
CA PHE A 551 -55.36 8.40 -1.31
C PHE A 551 -56.74 8.73 -0.71
N CYS A 552 -57.00 9.99 -0.38
CA CYS A 552 -58.30 10.43 0.14
C CYS A 552 -59.43 10.26 -0.88
N ARG A 553 -59.18 10.54 -2.17
CA ARG A 553 -60.14 10.30 -3.26
C ARG A 553 -60.44 8.82 -3.46
N ASN A 554 -59.43 7.96 -3.42
CA ASN A 554 -59.59 6.51 -3.55
C ASN A 554 -60.35 5.90 -2.36
N MET A 555 -60.15 6.44 -1.15
CA MET A 555 -60.93 6.09 0.04
C MET A 555 -62.41 6.51 -0.08
N ALA A 556 -62.69 7.70 -0.64
CA ALA A 556 -64.06 8.16 -0.85
C ALA A 556 -64.81 7.33 -1.90
N LEU A 557 -64.12 6.87 -2.96
CA LEU A 557 -64.68 5.98 -3.99
C LEU A 557 -64.94 4.55 -3.48
N GLN A 558 -64.25 4.11 -2.43
CA GLN A 558 -64.52 2.82 -1.77
C GLN A 558 -65.63 2.89 -0.72
N GLY A 559 -66.09 4.09 -0.35
CA GLY A 559 -67.14 4.30 0.67
C GLY A 559 -68.57 4.26 0.15
N ASP A 560 -68.80 4.24 -1.16
CA ASP A 560 -70.15 4.31 -1.77
C ASP A 560 -70.67 2.97 -2.33
N ASP A 561 -69.94 1.86 -2.18
CA ASP A 561 -70.32 0.51 -2.65
C ASP A 561 -70.71 -0.47 -1.51
N GLU A 562 -71.25 0.03 -0.39
CA GLU A 562 -71.97 -0.80 0.60
C GLU A 562 -73.36 -0.24 0.90
N HIS A 563 -74.22 -0.21 -0.12
CA HIS A 563 -75.66 -0.32 0.07
C HIS A 563 -76.26 -1.10 -1.09
N TYR A 564 -76.53 -2.40 -0.90
CA TYR A 564 -77.70 -3.15 -1.39
C TYR A 564 -77.56 -4.65 -1.00
N GLU A 565 -78.04 -5.00 0.20
CA GLU A 565 -79.11 -6.00 0.47
C GLU A 565 -79.35 -6.16 1.98
#